data_AF-A0AAU4EW45-F1
#
_entry.id   AF-A0AAU4EW45-F1
#
_cell.length_a   1.000
_cell.length_b   1.000
_cell.length_c   1.000
_cell.angle_alpha   90.00
_cell.angle_beta   90.00
_cell.angle_gamma   90.00
#
_symmetry.space_group_name_H-M   'P 1'
#
loop_
_entity.id
_entity.type
_entity.pdbx_description
1 polymer ?
#
loop_
_entity_poly.entity_id
_entity_poly.type
_entity_poly.pdbx_seq_one_letter_code
_entity_poly.pdbx_strand_id
1 'polypeptide(L)'
;MDTAPFPFRGRVVWLTPEQGGRTSGPPRADGRYAANAFVPPETADTGLASFVVRGVPTGELTWAAEGRWLIVENTGPQRIRPGTVVVITEGPKPVGYFHVEEAG
;
A
#
# COMPACT_ATOMS: atom_id res chain seq x y z
N MET A 1 20.34 -5.49 -6.01
CA MET A 1 19.09 -4.83 -6.44
C MET A 1 17.99 -5.85 -6.22
N ASP A 2 17.02 -5.60 -5.34
CA ASP A 2 15.95 -6.56 -5.07
C ASP A 2 15.08 -6.70 -6.33
N THR A 3 15.14 -7.89 -6.94
CA THR A 3 14.46 -8.27 -8.20
C THR A 3 13.16 -9.03 -7.95
N ALA A 4 12.72 -9.20 -6.70
CA ALA A 4 11.54 -10.01 -6.44
C ALA A 4 10.29 -9.37 -7.09
N PRO A 5 9.43 -10.18 -7.74
CA PRO A 5 8.29 -9.69 -8.49
C PRO A 5 7.30 -8.96 -7.59
N PHE A 6 6.45 -8.13 -8.20
CA PHE A 6 5.30 -7.54 -7.54
C PHE A 6 4.08 -8.40 -7.87
N PRO A 7 3.62 -9.29 -6.97
CA PRO A 7 2.57 -10.25 -7.27
C PRO A 7 1.17 -9.62 -7.26
N PHE A 8 1.03 -8.40 -6.74
CA PHE A 8 -0.26 -7.73 -6.62
C PHE A 8 -0.37 -6.61 -7.66
N ARG A 9 -1.49 -6.55 -8.36
CA ARG A 9 -1.84 -5.43 -9.24
C ARG A 9 -3.15 -4.80 -8.79
N GLY A 10 -3.28 -3.50 -9.03
CA GLY A 10 -4.52 -2.78 -8.82
C GLY A 10 -4.28 -1.29 -8.87
N ARG A 11 -4.85 -0.56 -7.91
CA ARG A 11 -4.67 0.90 -7.82
C ARG A 11 -4.36 1.37 -6.41
N VAL A 12 -3.53 2.40 -6.32
CA VAL A 12 -3.32 3.15 -5.09
C VAL A 12 -4.23 4.37 -5.06
N VAL A 13 -4.75 4.69 -3.89
CA VAL A 13 -5.54 5.90 -3.61
C VAL A 13 -4.93 6.57 -2.38
N TRP A 14 -4.35 7.74 -2.56
CA TRP A 14 -3.81 8.56 -1.47
C TRP A 14 -4.89 9.46 -0.89
N LEU A 15 -4.92 9.55 0.44
CA LEU A 15 -5.84 10.44 1.14
C LEU A 15 -5.41 11.89 0.97
N THR A 16 -6.39 12.79 0.78
CA THR A 16 -6.14 14.24 0.88
C THR A 16 -5.89 14.64 2.34
N PRO A 17 -5.30 15.81 2.61
CA PRO A 17 -5.14 16.32 3.98
C PRO A 17 -6.46 16.34 4.76
N GLU A 18 -7.57 16.72 4.11
CA GLU A 18 -8.91 16.80 4.71
C GLU A 18 -9.46 15.42 5.09
N GLN A 19 -9.02 14.38 4.41
CA GLN A 19 -9.35 12.98 4.73
C GLN A 19 -8.39 12.36 5.75
N GLY A 20 -7.45 13.15 6.30
CA GLY A 20 -6.44 12.69 7.27
C GLY A 20 -5.13 12.22 6.64
N GLY A 21 -4.97 12.40 5.32
CA GLY A 21 -3.74 12.11 4.60
C GLY A 21 -2.62 13.11 4.87
N ARG A 22 -1.54 13.00 4.08
CA ARG A 22 -0.35 13.84 4.23
C ARG A 22 -0.68 15.30 3.88
N THR A 23 -0.27 16.24 4.74
CA THR A 23 -0.37 17.68 4.45
C THR A 23 0.44 18.10 3.22
N SER A 24 1.48 17.34 2.87
CA SER A 24 2.27 17.53 1.66
C SER A 24 1.57 17.07 0.37
N GLY A 25 0.38 16.47 0.47
CA GLY A 25 -0.24 15.70 -0.62
C GLY A 25 0.40 14.32 -0.82
N PRO A 26 0.08 13.62 -1.92
CA PRO A 26 0.60 12.29 -2.25
C PRO A 26 2.13 12.20 -2.15
N PRO A 27 2.69 11.02 -1.84
CA PRO A 27 4.12 10.84 -1.82
C PRO A 27 4.80 11.25 -3.13
N ARG A 28 5.87 12.02 -3.03
CA ARG A 28 6.81 12.23 -4.15
C ARG A 28 7.77 11.05 -4.15
N ALA A 29 7.46 10.04 -4.94
CA ALA A 29 8.20 8.80 -5.03
C ALA A 29 8.83 8.68 -6.42
N ASP A 30 10.07 8.22 -6.50
CA ASP A 30 10.76 7.90 -7.76
C ASP A 30 10.24 6.56 -8.32
N GLY A 31 8.92 6.47 -8.53
CA GLY A 31 8.22 5.28 -9.01
C GLY A 31 8.06 4.16 -7.99
N ARG A 32 8.57 4.29 -6.75
CA ARG A 32 8.38 3.34 -5.65
C ARG A 32 8.16 4.03 -4.31
N TYR A 33 7.22 3.52 -3.53
CA TYR A 33 6.92 4.00 -2.19
C TYR A 33 6.83 2.83 -1.22
N ALA A 34 7.67 2.85 -0.19
CA ALA A 34 7.72 1.84 0.87
C ALA A 34 7.10 2.40 2.15
N ALA A 35 6.17 1.67 2.76
CA ALA A 35 5.49 2.07 3.98
C ALA A 35 5.03 0.86 4.78
N ASN A 36 4.53 1.11 5.98
CA ASN A 36 3.85 0.08 6.76
C ASN A 36 2.41 -0.05 6.27
N ALA A 37 1.88 -1.26 6.25
CA ALA A 37 0.52 -1.50 5.82
C ALA A 37 -0.09 -2.71 6.55
N PHE A 38 -1.41 -2.79 6.57
CA PHE A 38 -2.15 -3.93 7.12
C PHE A 38 -3.35 -4.28 6.25
N VAL A 39 -3.89 -5.48 6.44
CA VAL A 39 -5.10 -5.95 5.77
C VAL A 39 -6.22 -6.06 6.80
N PRO A 40 -7.35 -5.35 6.64
CA PRO A 40 -8.51 -5.52 7.51
C PRO A 40 -8.96 -7.00 7.58
N PRO A 41 -9.41 -7.50 8.74
CA PRO A 41 -9.82 -6.74 9.93
C PRO A 41 -8.66 -6.35 10.86
N GLU A 42 -7.41 -6.65 10.51
CA GLU A 42 -6.27 -6.17 11.27
C GLU A 42 -6.18 -4.64 11.28
N THR A 43 -5.35 -4.13 12.18
CA THR A 43 -5.15 -2.70 12.40
C THR A 43 -3.66 -2.34 12.37
N ALA A 44 -3.38 -1.04 12.50
CA ALA A 44 -2.02 -0.55 12.67
C ALA A 44 -1.33 -1.07 13.96
N ASP A 45 -2.09 -1.58 14.93
CA ASP A 45 -1.53 -2.12 16.17
C ASP A 45 -1.35 -3.64 16.12
N THR A 46 -2.10 -4.35 15.26
CA THR A 46 -2.20 -5.81 15.31
C THR A 46 -1.63 -6.54 14.09
N GLY A 47 -1.51 -5.87 12.93
CA GLY A 47 -1.19 -6.57 11.68
C GLY A 47 -0.24 -5.85 10.72
N LEU A 48 0.50 -4.84 11.19
CA LEU A 48 1.45 -4.12 10.35
C LEU A 48 2.54 -5.01 9.77
N ALA A 49 2.75 -4.86 8.47
CA ALA A 49 3.91 -5.38 7.75
C ALA A 49 4.38 -4.35 6.73
N SER A 50 5.64 -4.46 6.31
CA SER A 50 6.21 -3.54 5.32
C SER A 50 5.72 -3.87 3.91
N PHE A 51 5.16 -2.89 3.22
CA PHE A 51 4.58 -2.99 1.89
C PHE A 51 5.23 -1.98 0.94
N VAL A 52 5.49 -2.39 -0.29
CA VAL A 52 5.99 -1.51 -1.34
C VAL A 52 4.98 -1.43 -2.46
N VAL A 53 4.71 -0.19 -2.88
CA VAL A 53 3.94 0.14 -4.08
C VAL A 53 4.89 0.63 -5.16
N ARG A 54 4.72 0.14 -6.39
CA ARG A 54 5.48 0.54 -7.58
C ARG A 54 4.55 1.10 -8.65
N GLY A 55 5.08 1.99 -9.47
CA GLY A 55 4.37 2.61 -10.60
C GLY A 55 3.61 3.88 -10.20
N VAL A 56 3.90 4.44 -9.03
CA VAL A 56 3.20 5.63 -8.51
C VAL A 56 3.82 6.90 -9.10
N PRO A 57 3.12 7.67 -9.96
CA PRO A 57 3.60 8.94 -10.44
C PRO A 57 3.58 9.98 -9.32
N THR A 58 4.50 10.94 -9.41
CA THR A 58 4.64 12.00 -8.42
C THR A 58 3.39 12.88 -8.38
N GLY A 59 2.76 12.97 -7.21
CA GLY A 59 1.72 13.96 -6.91
C GLY A 59 0.30 13.59 -7.34
N GLU A 60 0.08 12.43 -7.96
CA GLU A 60 -1.28 11.98 -8.29
C GLU A 60 -1.95 11.28 -7.10
N LEU A 61 -3.23 11.56 -6.90
CA LEU A 61 -4.02 10.97 -5.80
C LEU A 61 -4.46 9.54 -6.07
N THR A 62 -4.62 9.14 -7.33
CA THR A 62 -5.06 7.79 -7.68
C THR A 62 -4.38 7.33 -8.95
N TRP A 63 -3.82 6.11 -8.92
CA TRP A 63 -3.10 5.59 -10.07
C TRP A 63 -3.01 4.06 -10.06
N ALA A 64 -2.87 3.46 -11.24
CA ALA A 64 -2.63 2.03 -11.40
C ALA A 64 -1.24 1.65 -10.85
N ALA A 65 -1.17 0.65 -9.98
CA ALA A 65 0.05 0.35 -9.27
C ALA A 65 0.20 -1.16 -9.01
N GLU A 66 1.43 -1.55 -8.68
CA GLU A 66 1.78 -2.90 -8.28
C GLU A 66 2.25 -2.91 -6.84
N GLY A 67 1.94 -3.98 -6.11
CA GLY A 67 2.22 -4.12 -4.68
C GLY A 67 3.01 -5.38 -4.34
N ARG A 68 3.77 -5.33 -3.24
CA ARG A 68 4.32 -6.52 -2.57
C ARG A 68 4.56 -6.29 -1.09
N TRP A 69 4.45 -7.35 -0.30
CA TRP A 69 5.06 -7.40 1.02
C TRP A 69 6.59 -7.49 0.89
N LEU A 70 7.34 -6.88 1.82
CA LEU A 70 8.81 -6.96 1.81
C LEU A 70 9.35 -8.13 2.62
N ILE A 71 8.76 -8.43 3.77
CA ILE A 71 9.36 -9.32 4.78
C ILE A 71 8.43 -10.49 5.14
N VAL A 72 7.16 -10.41 4.77
CA VAL A 72 6.14 -11.39 5.18
C VAL A 72 5.58 -12.14 3.98
N GLU A 73 5.18 -13.38 4.23
CA GLU A 73 4.46 -14.20 3.27
C GLU A 73 3.00 -13.76 3.14
N ASN A 74 2.41 -13.99 1.96
CA ASN A 74 1.01 -13.68 1.67
C ASN A 74 0.03 -14.68 2.33
N THR A 75 0.04 -14.75 3.66
CA THR A 75 -0.74 -15.72 4.45
C THR A 75 -1.29 -15.09 5.73
N GLY A 76 -2.19 -15.82 6.41
CA GLY A 76 -2.70 -15.40 7.72
C GLY A 76 -3.24 -13.96 7.73
N PRO A 77 -2.82 -13.12 8.71
CA PRO A 77 -3.27 -11.73 8.84
C PRO A 77 -2.85 -10.80 7.69
N GLN A 78 -1.87 -11.17 6.88
CA GLN A 78 -1.37 -10.39 5.74
C GLN A 78 -1.89 -10.90 4.39
N ARG A 79 -2.87 -11.80 4.42
CA ARG A 79 -3.41 -12.43 3.21
C ARG A 79 -4.15 -11.42 2.32
N ILE A 80 -3.55 -11.17 1.16
CA ILE A 80 -4.08 -10.42 0.03
C ILE A 80 -4.65 -11.38 -1.02
N ARG A 81 -5.85 -11.05 -1.51
CA ARG A 81 -6.56 -11.67 -2.64
C ARG A 81 -7.19 -10.56 -3.51
N PRO A 82 -7.68 -10.85 -4.72
CA PRO A 82 -8.51 -9.90 -5.45
C PRO A 82 -9.66 -9.37 -4.59
N GLY A 83 -9.88 -8.06 -4.61
CA GLY A 83 -10.86 -7.36 -3.77
C GLY A 83 -10.36 -6.96 -2.38
N THR A 84 -9.17 -7.41 -1.95
CA THR A 84 -8.54 -6.93 -0.71
C THR A 84 -8.22 -5.44 -0.81
N VAL A 85 -8.44 -4.72 0.29
CA VAL A 85 -7.90 -3.37 0.49
C VAL A 85 -6.75 -3.45 1.47
N VAL A 86 -5.57 -3.04 1.05
CA VAL A 86 -4.42 -2.87 1.94
C VAL A 86 -4.41 -1.43 2.42
N VAL A 87 -4.41 -1.22 3.73
CA VAL A 87 -4.36 0.12 4.32
C VAL A 87 -2.90 0.51 4.50
N ILE A 88 -2.46 1.53 3.78
CA ILE A 88 -1.09 2.06 3.82
C ILE A 88 -1.02 3.14 4.91
N THR A 89 -0.01 3.08 5.76
CA THR A 89 0.14 3.90 6.96
C THR A 89 1.51 4.55 7.07
N GLU A 90 1.55 5.74 7.67
CA GLU A 90 2.75 6.36 8.23
C GLU A 90 2.59 6.43 9.76
N GLY A 91 3.34 5.62 10.49
CA GLY A 91 3.04 5.35 11.90
C GLY A 91 1.64 4.69 12.04
N PRO A 92 0.81 5.10 13.01
CA PRO A 92 -0.54 4.54 13.17
C PRO A 92 -1.58 5.15 12.21
N LYS A 93 -1.19 6.14 11.38
CA LYS A 93 -2.14 6.93 10.58
C LYS A 93 -2.26 6.37 9.17
N PRO A 94 -3.47 6.00 8.71
CA PRO A 94 -3.72 5.74 7.30
C PRO A 94 -3.39 6.96 6.45
N VAL A 95 -2.64 6.75 5.38
CA VAL A 95 -2.29 7.78 4.39
C VAL A 95 -2.77 7.43 2.99
N GLY A 96 -3.16 6.17 2.77
CA GLY A 96 -3.71 5.72 1.51
C GLY A 96 -4.17 4.26 1.55
N TYR A 97 -4.69 3.82 0.43
CA TYR A 97 -5.21 2.47 0.24
C TYR A 97 -4.66 1.89 -1.05
N PHE A 98 -4.33 0.60 -1.04
CA PHE A 98 -4.10 -0.16 -2.25
C PHE A 98 -5.26 -1.12 -2.47
N HIS A 99 -6.05 -0.86 -3.50
CA HIS A 99 -7.15 -1.73 -3.91
C HIS A 99 -6.59 -2.80 -4.84
N VAL A 100 -6.69 -4.06 -4.41
CA VAL A 100 -6.13 -5.20 -5.12
C VAL A 100 -7.13 -5.69 -6.15
N GLU A 101 -6.69 -5.77 -7.40
CA GLU A 101 -7.47 -6.29 -8.53
C GLU A 101 -6.99 -7.70 -8.92
N GLU A 102 -5.67 -7.94 -8.86
CA GLU A 102 -5.06 -9.25 -9.12
C GLU A 102 -4.07 -9.62 -7.99
N ALA A 103 -4.00 -10.91 -7.65
CA ALA A 103 -2.97 -11.45 -6.77
C ALA A 103 -2.46 -12.80 -7.32
N GLY A 104 -1.15 -12.87 -7.55
CA GLY A 104 -0.42 -14.08 -7.97
C GLY A 104 0.16 -14.88 -6.80
#